data_AF-A0A2H3HBP0-F1
#
_entry.id   AF-A0A2H3HBP0-F1
#
_cell.length_a   1.000
_cell.length_b   1.000
_cell.length_c   1.000
_cell.angle_alpha   90.00
_cell.angle_beta   90.00
_cell.angle_gamma   90.00
#
_symmetry.space_group_name_H-M   'P 1'
#
loop_
_entity.id
_entity.type
_entity.pdbx_description
1 polymer ?
#
loop_
_entity_poly.entity_id
_entity_poly.type
_entity_poly.pdbx_seq_one_letter_code
_entity_poly.pdbx_strand_id
1 'polypeptide(L)'
;MDVPDGFTIDKANEVRKAVTLARSRVDRRDRDYLFLSPSHRVARQRFRQDGLLLPFGARRSEHCEPNPTYFQSVDSWPMSDSADPLLGWSLHEVDKTPMGLATSDIYGKLFYYVRSTLEKFMVRMSKSAIAFQLLQVHAETLPNHLDGFFDRIDVSNISDWRYLGVHRTVALMAPLLRAPSINPHATLITLFMNMVEEYSTNEDKVKSVKTSSERVFKYLPPQRPIRGGNDPSITMVAYAHGHVQKYDHILKRFVEKARLTLMPLMAEAAMKDKHTIIDKWPYRLKLAPGQEGSSEEFYRLMTSGLSSRELYLEWKRIQT
;
A
#
# COMPACT_ATOMS: atom_id res chain seq x y z
N MET A 1 -6.37 -0.73 -28.24
CA MET A 1 -4.96 -0.68 -27.81
C MET A 1 -4.38 -2.00 -28.26
N ASP A 2 -3.39 -1.95 -29.14
CA ASP A 2 -2.84 -3.12 -29.80
C ASP A 2 -1.37 -3.27 -29.43
N VAL A 3 -0.91 -4.51 -29.39
CA VAL A 3 0.51 -4.82 -29.19
C VAL A 3 1.25 -4.48 -30.50
N PRO A 4 2.51 -3.99 -30.47
CA PRO A 4 3.29 -3.77 -31.67
C PRO A 4 3.30 -4.98 -32.62
N ASP A 5 3.25 -4.72 -33.93
CA ASP A 5 3.21 -5.77 -34.95
C ASP A 5 4.39 -6.75 -34.83
N GLY A 6 4.09 -8.04 -34.88
CA GLY A 6 5.10 -9.10 -34.77
C GLY A 6 5.65 -9.33 -33.35
N PHE A 7 5.11 -8.67 -32.33
CA PHE A 7 5.54 -8.88 -30.95
C PHE A 7 5.01 -10.23 -30.40
N THR A 8 5.91 -11.19 -30.28
CA THR A 8 5.57 -12.54 -29.83
C THR A 8 5.54 -12.64 -28.30
N ILE A 9 4.89 -13.69 -27.80
CA ILE A 9 4.91 -14.04 -26.37
C ILE A 9 6.33 -14.31 -25.84
N ASP A 10 7.20 -14.85 -26.69
CA ASP A 10 8.59 -15.12 -26.33
C ASP A 10 9.35 -13.82 -26.10
N LYS A 11 9.18 -12.83 -26.99
CA LYS A 11 9.79 -11.51 -26.81
C LYS A 11 9.20 -10.78 -25.60
N ALA A 12 7.88 -10.84 -25.40
CA ALA A 12 7.23 -10.29 -24.21
C ALA A 12 7.82 -10.87 -22.91
N ASN A 13 8.04 -12.19 -22.89
CA ASN A 13 8.65 -12.89 -21.77
C ASN A 13 10.12 -12.52 -21.58
N GLU A 14 10.90 -12.40 -22.66
CA GLU A 14 12.29 -11.96 -22.62
C GLU A 14 12.42 -10.58 -21.97
N VAL A 15 11.69 -9.58 -22.48
CA VAL A 15 11.73 -8.18 -22.02
C VAL A 15 11.32 -8.09 -20.54
N ARG A 16 10.24 -8.78 -20.16
CA ARG A 16 9.80 -8.81 -18.76
C ARG A 16 10.84 -9.47 -17.85
N LYS A 17 11.38 -10.64 -18.21
CA LYS A 17 12.38 -11.37 -17.42
C LYS A 17 13.70 -10.60 -17.30
N ALA A 18 14.08 -9.84 -18.32
CA ALA A 18 15.25 -8.97 -18.27
C ALA A 18 15.18 -7.95 -17.12
N VAL A 19 13.97 -7.59 -16.68
CA VAL A 19 13.72 -6.74 -15.50
C VAL A 19 13.44 -7.58 -14.25
N THR A 20 12.42 -8.45 -14.27
CA THR A 20 11.92 -9.15 -13.07
C THR A 20 12.86 -10.24 -12.54
N LEU A 21 13.78 -10.74 -13.37
CA LEU A 21 14.76 -11.79 -13.09
C LEU A 21 16.20 -11.38 -13.43
N ALA A 22 16.47 -10.07 -13.54
CA ALA A 22 17.81 -9.55 -13.80
C ALA A 22 18.84 -10.15 -12.83
N ARG A 23 19.98 -10.65 -13.36
CA ARG A 23 21.04 -11.26 -12.54
C ARG A 23 21.61 -10.30 -11.50
N SER A 24 21.72 -9.01 -11.86
CA SER A 24 22.19 -7.93 -10.97
C SER A 24 21.27 -7.68 -9.76
N ARG A 25 20.06 -8.25 -9.73
CA ARG A 25 19.04 -8.03 -8.70
C ARG A 25 18.78 -9.26 -7.82
N VAL A 26 19.66 -10.26 -7.87
CA VAL A 26 19.54 -11.50 -7.07
C VAL A 26 19.43 -11.23 -5.56
N ASP A 27 20.32 -10.41 -4.99
CA ASP A 27 20.30 -10.08 -3.56
C ASP A 27 18.99 -9.40 -3.16
N ARG A 28 18.49 -8.44 -3.96
CA ARG A 28 17.19 -7.80 -3.71
C ARG A 28 16.05 -8.81 -3.71
N ARG A 29 16.00 -9.69 -4.71
CA ARG A 29 14.94 -10.71 -4.79
C ARG A 29 15.00 -11.72 -3.64
N ASP A 30 16.21 -12.11 -3.22
CA ASP A 30 16.38 -13.04 -2.11
C ASP A 30 15.96 -12.39 -0.78
N ARG A 31 16.23 -11.09 -0.59
CA ARG A 31 15.72 -10.30 0.54
C ARG A 31 14.19 -10.21 0.53
N ASP A 32 13.59 -9.96 -0.63
CA ASP A 32 12.13 -9.96 -0.81
C ASP A 32 11.49 -11.31 -0.46
N TYR A 33 12.24 -12.41 -0.55
CA TYR A 33 11.78 -13.77 -0.24
C TYR A 33 11.96 -14.15 1.23
N LEU A 34 12.78 -13.42 2.00
CA LEU A 34 13.07 -13.73 3.40
C LEU A 34 11.80 -13.93 4.22
N PHE A 35 10.79 -13.08 3.99
CA PHE A 35 9.56 -13.02 4.77
C PHE A 35 8.45 -13.97 4.26
N LEU A 36 8.68 -14.63 3.13
CA LEU A 36 7.69 -15.51 2.51
C LEU A 36 7.82 -16.94 3.01
N SER A 37 6.67 -17.61 3.18
CA SER A 37 6.61 -19.06 3.36
C SER A 37 7.20 -19.78 2.13
N PRO A 38 7.67 -21.03 2.26
CA PRO A 38 8.19 -21.79 1.12
C PRO A 38 7.23 -21.87 -0.06
N SER A 39 5.93 -22.08 0.18
CA SER A 39 4.90 -22.11 -0.86
C SER A 39 4.73 -20.75 -1.55
N HIS A 40 4.72 -19.66 -0.79
CA HIS A 40 4.61 -18.30 -1.36
C HIS A 40 5.85 -17.92 -2.18
N ARG A 41 7.05 -18.37 -1.79
CA ARG A 41 8.27 -18.17 -2.59
C ARG A 41 8.14 -18.82 -3.97
N VAL A 42 7.66 -20.06 -4.02
CA VAL A 42 7.46 -20.79 -5.28
C VAL A 42 6.42 -20.09 -6.16
N ALA A 43 5.29 -19.68 -5.58
CA ALA A 43 4.26 -18.94 -6.32
C ALA A 43 4.79 -17.60 -6.87
N ARG A 44 5.50 -16.83 -6.04
CA ARG A 44 6.10 -15.54 -6.43
C ARG A 44 7.18 -15.68 -7.49
N GLN A 45 8.03 -16.71 -7.38
CA GLN A 45 9.04 -17.01 -8.39
C GLN A 45 8.39 -17.36 -9.73
N ARG A 46 7.30 -18.15 -9.72
CA ARG A 46 6.57 -18.50 -10.93
C ARG A 46 5.94 -17.27 -11.59
N PHE A 47 5.29 -16.40 -10.81
CA PHE A 47 4.78 -15.14 -11.33
C PHE A 47 5.89 -14.26 -11.94
N ARG A 48 7.08 -14.19 -11.33
CA ARG A 48 8.22 -13.49 -11.93
C ARG A 48 8.73 -14.15 -13.22
N GLN A 49 8.52 -15.45 -13.41
CA GLN A 49 8.94 -16.19 -14.59
C GLN A 49 7.97 -16.05 -15.76
N ASP A 50 6.67 -15.96 -15.56
CA ASP A 50 5.68 -15.91 -16.67
C ASP A 50 4.75 -14.69 -16.65
N GLY A 51 4.67 -13.95 -15.55
CA GLY A 51 3.85 -12.75 -15.41
C GLY A 51 2.36 -13.02 -15.25
N LEU A 52 1.94 -14.29 -15.07
CA LEU A 52 0.54 -14.68 -15.04
C LEU A 52 0.02 -14.83 -13.61
N LEU A 53 -0.97 -14.01 -13.24
CA LEU A 53 -1.75 -14.16 -12.02
C LEU A 53 -2.84 -15.22 -12.25
N LEU A 54 -2.56 -16.46 -11.87
CA LEU A 54 -3.44 -17.61 -12.01
C LEU A 54 -3.28 -18.54 -10.80
N PRO A 55 -4.29 -19.37 -10.49
CA PRO A 55 -4.09 -20.50 -9.60
C PRO A 55 -2.88 -21.33 -10.02
N PHE A 56 -2.12 -21.83 -9.06
CA PHE A 56 -0.85 -22.50 -9.31
C PHE A 56 -1.03 -23.73 -10.21
N GLY A 57 -2.12 -24.48 -10.05
CA GLY A 57 -2.43 -25.64 -10.89
C GLY A 57 -3.01 -25.31 -12.28
N ALA A 58 -3.31 -24.05 -12.58
CA ALA A 58 -3.94 -23.67 -13.83
C ALA A 58 -3.02 -23.86 -15.05
N ARG A 59 -3.62 -24.21 -16.19
CA ARG A 59 -2.92 -24.30 -17.47
C ARG A 59 -2.44 -22.92 -17.89
N ARG A 60 -1.19 -22.83 -18.35
CA ARG A 60 -0.57 -21.58 -18.82
C ARG A 60 -0.41 -21.50 -20.34
N SER A 61 -0.51 -22.65 -21.01
CA SER A 61 -0.45 -22.76 -22.47
C SER A 61 -1.61 -22.06 -23.19
N GLU A 62 -2.65 -21.66 -22.47
CA GLU A 62 -3.80 -20.92 -23.02
C GLU A 62 -3.57 -19.39 -22.97
N HIS A 63 -2.50 -18.93 -22.32
CA HIS A 63 -2.16 -17.52 -22.15
C HIS A 63 -0.94 -17.14 -23.00
N CYS A 64 -1.14 -17.12 -24.32
CA CYS A 64 -0.08 -16.91 -25.31
C CYS A 64 -0.09 -15.52 -25.95
N GLU A 65 -0.96 -14.61 -25.48
CA GLU A 65 -1.09 -13.26 -26.02
C GLU A 65 -0.48 -12.23 -25.06
N PRO A 66 0.46 -11.39 -25.52
CA PRO A 66 0.96 -10.28 -24.72
C PRO A 66 -0.17 -9.29 -24.37
N ASN A 67 -0.18 -8.80 -23.13
CA ASN A 67 -1.17 -7.80 -22.72
C ASN A 67 -0.86 -6.42 -23.35
N PRO A 68 -1.74 -5.85 -24.20
CA PRO A 68 -1.51 -4.57 -24.87
C PRO A 68 -1.42 -3.36 -23.91
N THR A 69 -1.89 -3.48 -22.67
CA THR A 69 -1.73 -2.39 -21.68
C THR A 69 -0.34 -2.36 -21.06
N TYR A 70 0.42 -3.46 -21.11
CA TYR A 70 1.79 -3.52 -20.59
C TYR A 70 2.83 -3.39 -21.71
N PHE A 71 2.55 -3.97 -22.87
CA PHE A 71 3.50 -4.05 -23.98
C PHE A 71 3.15 -3.04 -25.07
N GLN A 72 3.28 -1.76 -24.73
CA GLN A 72 3.08 -0.64 -25.68
C GLN A 72 4.35 -0.32 -26.48
N SER A 73 5.50 -0.87 -26.07
CA SER A 73 6.79 -0.72 -26.74
C SER A 73 7.53 -2.06 -26.75
N VAL A 74 8.25 -2.36 -27.83
CA VAL A 74 8.90 -3.65 -28.07
C VAL A 74 9.98 -3.98 -27.04
N ASP A 75 10.66 -2.98 -26.49
CA ASP A 75 11.86 -3.21 -25.65
C ASP A 75 11.72 -2.66 -24.23
N SER A 76 10.50 -2.34 -23.77
CA SER A 76 10.30 -1.83 -22.42
C SER A 76 9.26 -2.62 -21.63
N TRP A 77 9.59 -2.81 -20.35
CA TRP A 77 8.68 -3.31 -19.34
C TRP A 77 8.32 -2.16 -18.41
N PRO A 78 7.02 -1.82 -18.25
CA PRO A 78 6.63 -0.58 -17.59
C PRO A 78 6.65 -0.65 -16.05
N MET A 79 6.83 -1.85 -15.47
CA MET A 79 6.76 -2.04 -14.01
C MET A 79 8.14 -2.25 -13.39
N SER A 80 8.27 -1.92 -12.10
CA SER A 80 9.50 -2.17 -11.35
C SER A 80 9.79 -3.66 -11.19
N ASP A 81 11.06 -3.99 -10.96
CA ASP A 81 11.49 -5.36 -10.69
C ASP A 81 10.89 -5.96 -9.41
N SER A 82 10.41 -5.14 -8.47
CA SER A 82 9.75 -5.57 -7.23
C SER A 82 8.22 -5.58 -7.31
N ALA A 83 7.63 -5.22 -8.46
CA ALA A 83 6.18 -5.20 -8.63
C ALA A 83 5.57 -6.60 -8.36
N ASP A 84 4.54 -6.63 -7.53
CA ASP A 84 3.84 -7.83 -7.13
C ASP A 84 2.34 -7.51 -6.98
N PRO A 85 1.45 -8.30 -7.61
CA PRO A 85 0.02 -8.00 -7.62
C PRO A 85 -0.61 -8.08 -6.23
N LEU A 86 0.03 -8.75 -5.25
CA LEU A 86 -0.47 -8.82 -3.87
C LEU A 86 -0.42 -7.47 -3.15
N LEU A 87 0.48 -6.56 -3.52
CA LEU A 87 0.72 -5.31 -2.78
C LEU A 87 -0.43 -4.30 -2.90
N GLY A 88 -1.33 -4.49 -3.87
CA GLY A 88 -2.52 -3.64 -4.06
C GLY A 88 -3.75 -4.06 -3.26
N TRP A 89 -3.67 -5.15 -2.48
CA TRP A 89 -4.85 -5.76 -1.87
C TRP A 89 -4.64 -6.09 -0.40
N SER A 90 -5.75 -6.17 0.35
CA SER A 90 -5.71 -6.66 1.72
C SER A 90 -5.30 -8.12 1.75
N LEU A 91 -4.07 -8.40 2.19
CA LEU A 91 -3.60 -9.77 2.38
C LEU A 91 -4.50 -10.59 3.33
N HIS A 92 -5.24 -9.94 4.22
CA HIS A 92 -6.19 -10.63 5.09
C HIS A 92 -7.36 -11.21 4.29
N GLU A 93 -7.95 -10.39 3.42
CA GLU A 93 -9.10 -10.77 2.60
C GLU A 93 -8.69 -11.77 1.53
N VAL A 94 -7.51 -11.57 0.94
CA VAL A 94 -6.90 -12.53 0.02
C VAL A 94 -6.71 -13.88 0.71
N ASP A 95 -6.06 -13.91 1.88
CA ASP A 95 -5.80 -15.17 2.58
C ASP A 95 -7.09 -15.92 3.00
N LYS A 96 -8.16 -15.18 3.31
CA LYS A 96 -9.49 -15.73 3.62
C LYS A 96 -10.28 -16.21 2.39
N THR A 97 -9.79 -15.95 1.18
CA THR A 97 -10.50 -16.34 -0.04
C THR A 97 -10.54 -17.86 -0.18
N PRO A 98 -11.74 -18.48 -0.32
CA PRO A 98 -11.87 -19.93 -0.42
C PRO A 98 -11.14 -20.50 -1.66
N MET A 99 -10.32 -21.54 -1.46
CA MET A 99 -9.50 -22.17 -2.51
C MET A 99 -9.57 -23.72 -2.52
N GLY A 100 -10.60 -24.29 -1.89
CA GLY A 100 -10.69 -25.74 -1.71
C GLY A 100 -9.45 -26.29 -1.00
N LEU A 101 -8.85 -27.35 -1.54
CA LEU A 101 -7.66 -28.01 -0.97
C LEU A 101 -6.36 -27.22 -1.15
N ALA A 102 -6.31 -26.24 -2.07
CA ALA A 102 -5.10 -25.47 -2.38
C ALA A 102 -4.91 -24.26 -1.44
N THR A 103 -4.99 -24.49 -0.13
CA THR A 103 -4.99 -23.42 0.89
C THR A 103 -3.72 -22.59 0.95
N SER A 104 -2.61 -23.10 0.40
CA SER A 104 -1.30 -22.42 0.34
C SER A 104 -1.06 -21.64 -0.97
N ASP A 105 -1.99 -21.66 -1.92
CA ASP A 105 -1.85 -20.98 -3.21
C ASP A 105 -2.29 -19.51 -3.11
N ILE A 106 -1.42 -18.66 -2.56
CA ILE A 106 -1.74 -17.24 -2.34
C ILE A 106 -2.04 -16.46 -3.63
N TYR A 107 -1.43 -16.84 -4.76
CA TYR A 107 -1.70 -16.22 -6.05
C TYR A 107 -3.05 -16.70 -6.63
N GLY A 108 -3.40 -17.96 -6.43
CA GLY A 108 -4.75 -18.46 -6.73
C GLY A 108 -5.82 -17.80 -5.87
N LYS A 109 -5.59 -17.66 -4.57
CA LYS A 109 -6.47 -16.88 -3.68
C LYS A 109 -6.66 -15.46 -4.19
N LEU A 110 -5.56 -14.78 -4.56
CA LEU A 110 -5.62 -13.43 -5.12
C LEU A 110 -6.44 -13.40 -6.42
N PHE A 111 -6.22 -14.35 -7.33
CA PHE A 111 -6.97 -14.44 -8.58
C PHE A 111 -8.49 -14.48 -8.35
N TYR A 112 -8.97 -15.37 -7.48
CA TYR A 112 -10.41 -15.47 -7.21
C TYR A 112 -10.94 -14.27 -6.41
N TYR A 113 -10.13 -13.73 -5.49
CA TYR A 113 -10.49 -12.54 -4.75
C TYR A 113 -10.73 -11.35 -5.68
N VAL A 114 -9.79 -11.07 -6.57
CA VAL A 114 -9.88 -9.97 -7.55
C VAL A 114 -11.03 -10.20 -8.51
N ARG A 115 -11.16 -11.43 -9.04
CA ARG A 115 -12.26 -11.78 -9.93
C ARG A 115 -13.63 -11.53 -9.27
N SER A 116 -13.84 -12.03 -8.06
CA SER A 116 -15.09 -11.82 -7.32
C SER A 116 -15.34 -10.34 -7.03
N THR A 117 -14.29 -9.59 -6.72
CA THR A 117 -14.39 -8.14 -6.47
C THR A 117 -14.81 -7.38 -7.73
N LEU A 118 -14.20 -7.70 -8.88
CA LEU A 118 -14.54 -7.10 -10.17
C LEU A 118 -15.97 -7.49 -10.61
N GLU A 119 -16.38 -8.75 -10.43
CA GLU A 119 -17.75 -9.19 -10.71
C GLU A 119 -18.78 -8.40 -9.89
N LYS A 120 -18.56 -8.24 -8.57
CA LYS A 120 -19.41 -7.41 -7.71
C LYS A 120 -19.43 -5.95 -8.15
N PHE A 121 -18.28 -5.41 -8.55
CA PHE A 121 -18.17 -4.05 -9.05
C PHE A 121 -18.98 -3.85 -10.33
N MET A 122 -18.84 -4.74 -11.32
CA MET A 122 -19.62 -4.69 -12.57
C MET A 122 -21.13 -4.80 -12.31
N VAL A 123 -21.57 -5.69 -11.42
CA VAL A 123 -22.98 -5.79 -11.03
C VAL A 123 -23.48 -4.48 -10.42
N ARG A 124 -22.69 -3.84 -9.56
CA ARG A 124 -23.06 -2.54 -8.98
C ARG A 124 -23.10 -1.44 -10.03
N MET A 125 -22.14 -1.41 -10.95
CA MET A 125 -22.12 -0.46 -12.07
C MET A 125 -23.38 -0.58 -12.92
N SER A 126 -23.83 -1.81 -13.23
CA SER A 126 -25.03 -2.04 -14.05
C SER A 126 -26.33 -1.49 -13.44
N LYS A 127 -26.32 -1.23 -12.12
CA LYS A 127 -27.50 -0.78 -11.36
C LYS A 127 -27.41 0.68 -10.90
N SER A 128 -26.30 1.36 -11.19
CA SER A 128 -26.01 2.69 -10.66
C SER A 128 -25.76 3.66 -11.81
N ALA A 129 -26.23 4.90 -11.68
CA ALA A 129 -25.80 5.98 -12.57
C ALA A 129 -24.38 6.41 -12.15
N ILE A 130 -23.37 6.01 -12.92
CA ILE A 130 -21.96 6.33 -12.64
C ILE A 130 -21.39 7.06 -13.85
N ALA A 131 -20.76 8.22 -13.59
CA ALA A 131 -19.95 8.93 -14.54
C ALA A 131 -18.52 9.01 -14.00
N PHE A 132 -17.54 8.82 -14.89
CA PHE A 132 -16.13 8.98 -14.57
C PHE A 132 -15.58 10.21 -15.28
N GLN A 133 -14.92 11.08 -14.54
CA GLN A 133 -14.15 12.20 -15.07
C GLN A 133 -12.69 11.98 -14.69
N LEU A 134 -11.82 11.89 -15.69
CA LEU A 134 -10.37 11.77 -15.50
C LEU A 134 -9.73 13.08 -15.94
N LEU A 135 -9.00 13.72 -15.03
CA LEU A 135 -8.29 14.97 -15.27
C LEU A 135 -6.80 14.75 -15.06
N GLN A 136 -5.99 15.19 -16.02
CA GLN A 136 -4.53 15.21 -15.91
C GLN A 136 -4.07 16.65 -15.69
N VAL A 137 -4.16 17.11 -14.44
CA VAL A 137 -3.78 18.48 -14.05
C VAL A 137 -3.00 18.45 -12.73
N HIS A 138 -2.26 19.52 -12.46
CA HIS A 138 -1.59 19.68 -11.17
C HIS A 138 -2.62 19.79 -10.05
N ALA A 139 -2.33 19.17 -8.89
CA ALA A 139 -3.24 19.20 -7.75
C ALA A 139 -3.55 20.63 -7.26
N GLU A 140 -2.63 21.57 -7.46
CA GLU A 140 -2.84 22.99 -7.13
C GLU A 140 -3.89 23.68 -7.99
N THR A 141 -3.99 23.30 -9.26
CA THR A 141 -4.94 23.91 -10.20
C THR A 141 -6.20 23.08 -10.34
N LEU A 142 -6.22 21.84 -9.82
CA LEU A 142 -7.37 20.93 -9.88
C LEU A 142 -8.68 21.59 -9.45
N PRO A 143 -8.76 22.39 -8.37
CA PRO A 143 -10.01 23.05 -7.99
C PRO A 143 -10.62 23.93 -9.09
N ASN A 144 -9.79 24.49 -9.99
CA ASN A 144 -10.26 25.34 -11.10
C ASN A 144 -10.88 24.54 -12.26
N HIS A 145 -10.77 23.21 -12.23
CA HIS A 145 -11.27 22.30 -13.26
C HIS A 145 -12.41 21.41 -12.77
N LEU A 146 -12.86 21.60 -11.52
CA LEU A 146 -13.91 20.80 -10.91
C LEU A 146 -15.16 21.66 -10.72
N ASP A 147 -16.30 21.09 -11.09
CA ASP A 147 -17.60 21.68 -10.82
C ASP A 147 -18.24 21.03 -9.59
N GLY A 148 -18.77 21.86 -8.69
CA GLY A 148 -19.58 21.42 -7.56
C GLY A 148 -18.82 21.04 -6.30
N PHE A 149 -19.49 20.26 -5.44
CA PHE A 149 -19.02 19.90 -4.10
C PHE A 149 -19.08 18.38 -3.88
N PHE A 150 -18.13 17.86 -3.11
CA PHE A 150 -17.92 16.44 -2.93
C PHE A 150 -18.26 15.97 -1.51
N ASP A 151 -18.85 14.78 -1.43
CA ASP A 151 -19.12 14.08 -0.17
C ASP A 151 -17.86 13.40 0.40
N ARG A 152 -16.90 13.09 -0.47
CA ARG A 152 -15.64 12.45 -0.08
C ARG A 152 -14.54 12.87 -1.05
N ILE A 153 -13.40 13.24 -0.49
CA ILE A 153 -12.18 13.54 -1.25
C ILE A 153 -11.06 12.71 -0.63
N ASP A 154 -10.35 11.93 -1.45
CA ASP A 154 -9.11 11.24 -1.07
C ASP A 154 -7.99 11.82 -1.93
N VAL A 155 -6.98 12.40 -1.28
CA VAL A 155 -5.86 13.06 -1.95
C VAL A 155 -4.57 12.23 -1.92
N SER A 156 -4.63 10.98 -1.46
CA SER A 156 -3.46 10.13 -1.29
C SER A 156 -2.36 10.86 -0.47
N ASN A 157 -1.09 10.65 -0.83
CA ASN A 157 0.09 11.12 -0.10
C ASN A 157 0.55 12.55 -0.43
N ILE A 158 -0.23 13.34 -1.20
CA ILE A 158 0.20 14.69 -1.60
C ILE A 158 0.35 15.66 -0.40
N SER A 159 -0.18 15.29 0.76
CA SER A 159 -0.07 16.05 2.01
C SER A 159 1.28 15.90 2.72
N ASP A 160 2.11 14.91 2.38
CA ASP A 160 3.50 14.85 2.88
C ASP A 160 4.28 16.10 2.42
N TRP A 161 5.26 16.58 3.20
CA TRP A 161 5.90 17.88 2.95
C TRP A 161 6.71 17.92 1.64
N ARG A 162 7.21 16.77 1.18
CA ARG A 162 7.96 16.67 -0.09
C ARG A 162 7.08 16.83 -1.32
N TYR A 163 5.76 16.79 -1.17
CA TYR A 163 4.80 17.07 -2.24
C TYR A 163 4.22 18.47 -2.04
N LEU A 164 2.90 18.57 -1.83
CA LEU A 164 2.22 19.85 -1.68
C LEU A 164 2.19 20.31 -0.22
N GLY A 165 2.31 19.37 0.71
CA GLY A 165 2.20 19.63 2.14
C GLY A 165 0.75 19.79 2.62
N VAL A 166 0.54 19.46 3.89
CA VAL A 166 -0.80 19.41 4.50
C VAL A 166 -1.54 20.74 4.45
N HIS A 167 -0.87 21.87 4.70
CA HIS A 167 -1.51 23.18 4.71
C HIS A 167 -2.15 23.54 3.37
N ARG A 168 -1.34 23.47 2.31
CA ARG A 168 -1.77 23.83 0.97
C ARG A 168 -2.80 22.83 0.44
N THR A 169 -2.60 21.54 0.71
CA THR A 169 -3.56 20.49 0.33
C THR A 169 -4.92 20.72 0.96
N VAL A 170 -4.99 20.92 2.28
CA VAL A 170 -6.27 21.12 2.97
C VAL A 170 -6.91 22.44 2.55
N ALA A 171 -6.15 23.53 2.39
CA ALA A 171 -6.67 24.82 1.94
C ALA A 171 -7.29 24.77 0.54
N LEU A 172 -6.76 23.95 -0.36
CA LEU A 172 -7.30 23.79 -1.71
C LEU A 172 -8.50 22.83 -1.76
N MET A 173 -8.47 21.76 -0.97
CA MET A 173 -9.39 20.63 -1.13
C MET A 173 -10.57 20.68 -0.16
N ALA A 174 -10.40 21.21 1.06
CA ALA A 174 -11.49 21.30 2.02
C ALA A 174 -12.65 22.19 1.56
N PRO A 175 -12.45 23.32 0.84
CA PRO A 175 -13.55 24.12 0.31
C PRO A 175 -14.43 23.36 -0.71
N LEU A 176 -13.88 22.35 -1.38
CA LEU A 176 -14.60 21.50 -2.32
C LEU A 176 -15.50 20.48 -1.61
N LEU A 177 -15.37 20.30 -0.28
CA LEU A 177 -16.32 19.47 0.47
C LEU A 177 -17.69 20.14 0.53
N ARG A 178 -18.74 19.31 0.48
CA ARG A 178 -20.09 19.77 0.79
C ARG A 178 -20.13 20.45 2.16
N ALA A 179 -20.90 21.53 2.25
CA ALA A 179 -21.09 22.24 3.50
C ALA A 179 -21.66 21.31 4.59
N PRO A 180 -21.26 21.47 5.86
CA PRO A 180 -21.75 20.63 6.96
C PRO A 180 -23.28 20.63 7.11
N SER A 181 -23.94 21.73 6.75
CA SER A 181 -25.41 21.87 6.73
C SER A 181 -26.09 20.98 5.69
N ILE A 182 -25.39 20.60 4.62
CA ILE A 182 -25.89 19.71 3.56
C ILE A 182 -25.48 18.27 3.85
N ASN A 183 -24.20 18.05 4.20
CA ASN A 183 -23.70 16.74 4.57
C ASN A 183 -22.69 16.85 5.72
N PRO A 184 -23.06 16.51 6.97
CA PRO A 184 -22.15 16.54 8.11
C PRO A 184 -21.07 15.45 8.07
N HIS A 185 -21.20 14.48 7.15
CA HIS A 185 -20.25 13.40 6.95
C HIS A 185 -19.25 13.67 5.80
N ALA A 186 -19.36 14.82 5.12
CA ALA A 186 -18.41 15.20 4.08
C ALA A 186 -16.97 15.20 4.64
N THR A 187 -16.08 14.44 4.00
CA THR A 187 -14.74 14.16 4.56
C THR A 187 -13.65 14.23 3.51
N LEU A 188 -12.59 14.97 3.84
CA LEU A 188 -11.30 14.94 3.13
C LEU A 188 -10.36 13.96 3.86
N ILE A 189 -9.75 13.05 3.14
CA ILE A 189 -8.83 12.04 3.64
C ILE A 189 -7.44 12.33 3.10
N THR A 190 -6.46 12.50 4.01
CA THR A 190 -5.05 12.71 3.67
C THR A 190 -4.22 11.55 4.19
N LEU A 191 -3.42 10.94 3.31
CA LEU A 191 -2.40 9.95 3.68
C LEU A 191 -1.05 10.66 3.88
N PHE A 192 -0.31 10.22 4.88
CA PHE A 192 1.09 10.57 5.09
C PHE A 192 1.90 9.28 5.13
N MET A 193 2.69 9.05 4.10
CA MET A 193 3.58 7.90 4.02
C MET A 193 4.93 8.18 4.69
N ASN A 194 5.31 9.46 4.77
CA ASN A 194 6.66 9.88 5.15
C ASN A 194 6.72 10.61 6.49
N MET A 195 5.59 11.11 7.01
CA MET A 195 5.54 11.90 8.26
C MET A 195 6.39 11.31 9.40
N VAL A 196 6.35 10.00 9.62
CA VAL A 196 7.14 9.35 10.68
C VAL A 196 8.64 9.61 10.48
N GLU A 197 9.16 9.43 9.28
CA GLU A 197 10.58 9.66 8.99
C GLU A 197 10.93 11.15 9.06
N GLU A 198 10.06 11.99 8.52
CA GLU A 198 10.26 13.44 8.39
C GLU A 198 10.29 14.15 9.76
N TYR A 199 9.52 13.65 10.72
CA TYR A 199 9.40 14.24 12.05
C TYR A 199 10.15 13.46 13.13
N SER A 200 10.81 12.34 12.82
CA SER A 200 11.68 11.61 13.75
C SER A 200 12.96 12.38 14.07
N THR A 201 13.41 12.38 15.33
CA THR A 201 14.75 12.83 15.70
C THR A 201 15.75 11.67 15.72
N ASN A 202 17.04 11.98 15.80
CA ASN A 202 18.07 10.95 16.02
C ASN A 202 17.88 10.22 17.35
N GLU A 203 17.45 10.94 18.39
CA GLU A 203 17.14 10.34 19.69
C GLU A 203 15.98 9.34 19.58
N ASP A 204 14.91 9.68 18.85
CA ASP A 204 13.79 8.76 18.61
C ASP A 204 14.28 7.50 17.92
N LYS A 205 15.12 7.63 16.87
CA LYS A 205 15.68 6.48 16.15
C LYS A 205 16.46 5.56 17.08
N VAL A 206 17.34 6.10 17.93
CA VAL A 206 18.12 5.32 18.91
C VAL A 206 17.22 4.63 19.93
N LYS A 207 16.26 5.36 20.52
CA LYS A 207 15.31 4.82 21.50
C LYS A 207 14.40 3.75 20.88
N SER A 208 14.03 3.94 19.62
CA SER A 208 13.16 3.04 18.87
C SER A 208 13.79 1.67 18.72
N VAL A 209 15.08 1.59 18.35
CA VAL A 209 15.81 0.32 18.22
C VAL A 209 15.78 -0.44 19.54
N LYS A 210 16.12 0.22 20.65
CA LYS A 210 16.12 -0.41 21.98
C LYS A 210 14.75 -0.97 22.38
N THR A 211 13.70 -0.17 22.25
CA THR A 211 12.34 -0.54 22.69
C THR A 211 11.66 -1.56 21.78
N SER A 212 11.95 -1.55 20.49
CA SER A 212 11.34 -2.47 19.54
C SER A 212 12.05 -3.82 19.46
N SER A 213 13.35 -3.92 19.76
CA SER A 213 14.09 -5.20 19.76
C SER A 213 13.41 -6.27 20.61
N GLU A 214 13.04 -5.94 21.86
CA GLU A 214 12.36 -6.88 22.75
C GLU A 214 11.03 -7.38 22.18
N ARG A 215 10.27 -6.49 21.54
CA ARG A 215 8.98 -6.85 20.94
C ARG A 215 9.16 -7.65 19.65
N VAL A 216 10.16 -7.33 18.82
CA VAL A 216 10.50 -8.10 17.62
C VAL A 216 10.87 -9.53 18.00
N PHE A 217 11.70 -9.74 19.02
CA PHE A 217 12.13 -11.08 19.43
C PHE A 217 11.00 -11.98 19.95
N LYS A 218 9.87 -11.40 20.35
CA LYS A 218 8.66 -12.18 20.69
C LYS A 218 7.99 -12.81 19.45
N TYR A 219 8.15 -12.21 18.27
CA TYR A 219 7.62 -12.74 17.00
C TYR A 219 8.69 -13.48 16.18
N LEU A 220 9.94 -13.01 16.24
CA LEU A 220 11.10 -13.52 15.52
C LEU A 220 12.20 -13.94 16.51
N PRO A 221 12.02 -15.03 17.27
CA PRO A 221 13.05 -15.49 18.21
C PRO A 221 14.33 -15.89 17.45
N PRO A 222 15.52 -15.59 18.00
CA PRO A 222 16.79 -15.99 17.38
C PRO A 222 16.88 -17.51 17.27
N GLN A 223 16.94 -18.03 16.05
CA GLN A 223 17.04 -19.48 15.81
C GLN A 223 18.47 -19.99 15.86
N ARG A 224 19.45 -19.11 15.61
CA ARG A 224 20.88 -19.43 15.60
C ARG A 224 21.71 -18.18 15.91
N PRO A 225 22.97 -18.34 16.32
CA PRO A 225 23.90 -17.22 16.43
C PRO A 225 24.05 -16.46 15.11
N ILE A 226 24.15 -15.14 15.21
CA ILE A 226 24.40 -14.23 14.09
C ILE A 226 25.82 -14.50 13.57
N ARG A 227 25.95 -14.79 12.27
CA ARG A 227 27.23 -15.17 11.65
C ARG A 227 28.04 -14.00 11.07
N GLY A 228 27.52 -12.78 11.13
CA GLY A 228 28.18 -11.56 10.66
C GLY A 228 27.19 -10.48 10.26
N GLY A 229 27.68 -9.33 9.80
CA GLY A 229 26.85 -8.17 9.43
C GLY A 229 25.86 -8.42 8.28
N ASN A 230 26.11 -9.43 7.44
CA ASN A 230 25.25 -9.82 6.31
C ASN A 230 24.29 -10.98 6.66
N ASP A 231 24.11 -11.30 7.94
CA ASP A 231 23.18 -12.36 8.34
C ASP A 231 21.73 -11.96 8.00
N PRO A 232 20.94 -12.81 7.32
CA PRO A 232 19.55 -12.49 6.98
C PRO A 232 18.69 -12.19 8.21
N SER A 233 19.03 -12.74 9.37
CA SER A 233 18.35 -12.43 10.65
C SER A 233 18.43 -10.94 10.99
N ILE A 234 19.54 -10.27 10.68
CA ILE A 234 19.70 -8.82 10.91
C ILE A 234 18.72 -8.06 10.01
N THR A 235 18.64 -8.44 8.73
CA THR A 235 17.73 -7.80 7.77
C THR A 235 16.26 -7.98 8.19
N MET A 236 15.91 -9.19 8.66
CA MET A 236 14.55 -9.46 9.13
C MET A 236 14.18 -8.62 10.36
N VAL A 237 15.08 -8.55 11.35
CA VAL A 237 14.87 -7.73 12.56
C VAL A 237 14.80 -6.24 12.20
N ALA A 238 15.67 -5.76 11.31
CA ALA A 238 15.67 -4.38 10.83
C ALA A 238 14.33 -3.99 10.21
N TYR A 239 13.76 -4.86 9.37
CA TYR A 239 12.45 -4.64 8.74
C TYR A 239 11.31 -4.70 9.78
N ALA A 240 11.36 -5.66 10.70
CA ALA A 240 10.35 -5.86 11.73
C ALA A 240 10.22 -4.67 12.71
N HIS A 241 11.30 -3.93 12.95
CA HIS A 241 11.26 -2.75 13.82
C HIS A 241 10.19 -1.74 13.40
N GLY A 242 10.02 -1.50 12.10
CA GLY A 242 9.01 -0.54 11.60
C GLY A 242 7.58 -0.92 11.99
N HIS A 243 7.28 -2.22 12.01
CA HIS A 243 5.94 -2.78 12.22
C HIS A 243 5.51 -2.88 13.69
N VAL A 244 6.47 -3.00 14.62
CA VAL A 244 6.17 -3.17 16.05
C VAL A 244 6.15 -1.86 16.85
N GLN A 245 6.59 -0.77 16.23
CA GLN A 245 6.70 0.54 16.88
C GLN A 245 5.39 1.32 16.92
N LYS A 246 5.28 2.21 17.91
CA LYS A 246 4.20 3.20 18.01
C LYS A 246 4.78 4.59 17.77
N TYR A 247 4.11 5.38 16.92
CA TYR A 247 4.59 6.70 16.50
C TYR A 247 3.71 7.85 17.02
N ASP A 248 2.98 7.64 18.11
CA ASP A 248 2.01 8.63 18.63
C ASP A 248 2.71 9.91 19.12
N HIS A 249 3.91 9.79 19.69
CA HIS A 249 4.75 10.93 20.08
C HIS A 249 5.23 11.73 18.85
N ILE A 250 5.48 11.07 17.73
CA ILE A 250 5.89 11.72 16.48
C ILE A 250 4.69 12.44 15.85
N LEU A 251 3.51 11.81 15.86
CA LEU A 251 2.26 12.46 15.44
C LEU A 251 1.99 13.73 16.26
N LYS A 252 2.14 13.66 17.60
CA LYS A 252 1.97 14.84 18.46
C LYS A 252 2.92 15.97 18.03
N ARG A 253 4.20 15.65 17.84
CA ARG A 253 5.21 16.62 17.36
C ARG A 253 4.87 17.18 15.98
N PHE A 254 4.37 16.35 15.07
CA PHE A 254 3.92 16.78 13.75
C PHE A 254 2.77 17.78 13.86
N VAL A 255 1.71 17.44 14.62
CA VAL A 255 0.54 18.32 14.85
C VAL A 255 0.97 19.68 15.42
N GLU A 256 1.90 19.69 16.38
CA GLU A 256 2.44 20.91 16.98
C GLU A 256 3.29 21.72 16.01
N LYS A 257 4.29 21.10 15.36
CA LYS A 257 5.22 21.80 14.45
C LYS A 257 4.54 22.30 13.18
N ALA A 258 3.64 21.50 12.62
CA ALA A 258 2.80 21.90 11.50
C ALA A 258 1.59 22.72 11.94
N ARG A 259 1.46 23.11 13.22
CA ARG A 259 0.37 23.98 13.72
C ARG A 259 -1.02 23.57 13.23
N LEU A 260 -1.32 22.26 13.17
CA LEU A 260 -2.56 21.77 12.56
C LEU A 260 -3.81 22.21 13.33
N THR A 261 -3.65 22.60 14.59
CA THR A 261 -4.70 23.21 15.43
C THR A 261 -5.16 24.57 14.92
N LEU A 262 -4.36 25.26 14.09
CA LEU A 262 -4.71 26.55 13.48
C LEU A 262 -5.40 26.41 12.10
N MET A 263 -5.55 25.17 11.60
CA MET A 263 -6.21 24.92 10.31
C MET A 263 -7.63 25.49 10.19
N PRO A 264 -8.45 25.54 11.26
CA PRO A 264 -9.76 26.20 11.18
C PRO A 264 -9.66 27.67 10.74
N LEU A 265 -8.63 28.39 11.21
CA LEU A 265 -8.39 29.79 10.86
C LEU A 265 -7.75 29.95 9.47
N MET A 266 -6.92 28.99 9.05
CA MET A 266 -6.13 29.10 7.83
C MET A 266 -6.84 28.56 6.57
N ALA A 267 -7.76 27.61 6.74
CA ALA A 267 -8.31 26.81 5.65
C ALA A 267 -9.79 26.46 5.82
N GLU A 268 -10.47 27.05 6.80
CA GLU A 268 -11.86 26.73 7.13
C GLU A 268 -12.10 25.21 7.27
N ALA A 269 -11.12 24.52 7.85
CA ALA A 269 -11.11 23.07 7.95
C ALA A 269 -10.58 22.61 9.31
N ALA A 270 -11.22 21.60 9.86
CA ALA A 270 -10.82 20.99 11.13
C ALA A 270 -10.47 19.52 10.93
N MET A 271 -9.37 19.08 11.54
CA MET A 271 -9.08 17.67 11.69
C MET A 271 -10.17 17.01 12.54
N LYS A 272 -10.63 15.82 12.15
CA LYS A 272 -11.63 15.06 12.91
C LYS A 272 -10.96 14.37 14.09
N ASP A 273 -11.53 14.54 15.27
CA ASP A 273 -11.05 13.85 16.48
C ASP A 273 -11.26 12.33 16.35
N LYS A 274 -12.46 11.94 15.90
CA LYS A 274 -12.84 10.56 15.61
C LYS A 274 -12.94 10.36 14.10
N HIS A 275 -12.15 9.42 13.60
CA HIS A 275 -12.23 8.96 12.22
C HIS A 275 -13.50 8.13 12.00
N THR A 276 -14.02 8.20 10.78
CA THR A 276 -15.32 7.61 10.40
C THR A 276 -15.25 6.75 9.16
N ILE A 277 -14.18 6.86 8.36
CA ILE A 277 -13.98 6.15 7.10
C ILE A 277 -12.79 5.21 7.19
N ILE A 278 -11.66 5.69 7.70
CA ILE A 278 -10.43 4.91 7.81
C ILE A 278 -9.75 5.11 9.16
N ASP A 279 -9.26 4.03 9.76
CA ASP A 279 -8.47 4.13 11.00
C ASP A 279 -7.27 5.07 10.81
N LYS A 280 -6.90 5.81 11.85
CA LYS A 280 -5.74 6.71 11.81
C LYS A 280 -4.43 5.99 11.48
N TRP A 281 -4.31 4.74 11.93
CA TRP A 281 -3.14 3.87 11.74
C TRP A 281 -3.61 2.46 11.32
N PRO A 282 -4.12 2.30 10.09
CA PRO A 282 -4.86 1.09 9.71
C PRO A 282 -3.96 -0.14 9.60
N TYR A 283 -2.66 0.06 9.39
CA TYR A 283 -1.69 -0.99 9.10
C TYR A 283 -0.71 -1.28 10.24
N ARG A 284 -1.06 -0.92 11.48
CA ARG A 284 -0.29 -1.33 12.67
C ARG A 284 -0.80 -2.67 13.21
N LEU A 285 0.08 -3.39 13.90
CA LEU A 285 -0.29 -4.56 14.69
C LEU A 285 -1.37 -4.20 15.70
N LYS A 286 -2.50 -4.90 15.63
CA LYS A 286 -3.61 -4.77 16.56
C LYS A 286 -3.45 -5.73 17.74
N LEU A 287 -2.87 -6.90 17.51
CA LEU A 287 -2.67 -7.93 18.51
C LEU A 287 -1.31 -7.78 19.22
N ALA A 288 -1.33 -7.97 20.53
CA ALA A 288 -0.14 -8.08 21.35
C ALA A 288 0.53 -9.46 21.16
N PRO A 289 1.85 -9.57 21.33
CA PRO A 289 2.54 -10.87 21.26
C PRO A 289 1.92 -11.86 22.25
N GLY A 290 1.65 -13.08 21.79
CA GLY A 290 1.07 -14.15 22.59
C GLY A 290 -0.47 -14.22 22.56
N GLN A 291 -1.14 -13.22 21.98
CA GLN A 291 -2.56 -13.35 21.65
C GLN A 291 -2.74 -14.29 20.45
N GLU A 292 -3.87 -15.01 20.41
CA GLU A 292 -4.25 -15.85 19.29
C GLU A 292 -4.29 -15.01 17.99
N GLY A 293 -3.66 -15.50 16.92
CA GLY A 293 -3.57 -14.78 15.64
C GLY A 293 -2.48 -13.70 15.55
N SER A 294 -1.76 -13.42 16.64
CA SER A 294 -0.79 -12.31 16.68
C SER A 294 0.44 -12.54 15.79
N SER A 295 0.90 -13.79 15.69
CA SER A 295 2.00 -14.17 14.80
C SER A 295 1.59 -14.07 13.34
N GLU A 296 0.39 -14.55 13.01
CA GLU A 296 -0.18 -14.50 11.66
C GLU A 296 -0.37 -13.06 11.20
N GLU A 297 -0.88 -12.18 12.06
CA GLU A 297 -0.98 -10.74 11.78
C GLU A 297 0.40 -10.13 11.49
N PHE A 298 1.40 -10.48 12.32
CA PHE A 298 2.77 -10.00 12.16
C PHE A 298 3.39 -10.44 10.83
N TYR A 299 3.40 -11.73 10.50
CA TYR A 299 3.98 -12.22 9.25
C TYR A 299 3.24 -11.69 8.02
N ARG A 300 1.93 -11.47 8.13
CA ARG A 300 1.16 -10.84 7.06
C ARG A 300 1.58 -9.38 6.84
N LEU A 301 1.77 -8.59 7.90
CA LEU A 301 2.26 -7.21 7.74
C LEU A 301 3.67 -7.19 7.12
N MET A 302 4.56 -8.06 7.56
CA MET A 302 5.93 -8.20 7.02
C MET A 302 5.97 -8.49 5.51
N THR A 303 4.89 -9.04 4.94
CA THR A 303 4.79 -9.42 3.52
C THR A 303 3.85 -8.53 2.71
N SER A 304 3.21 -7.54 3.34
CA SER A 304 2.20 -6.67 2.72
C SER A 304 2.75 -5.55 1.84
N GLY A 305 4.06 -5.27 1.91
CA GLY A 305 4.71 -4.10 1.30
C GLY A 305 4.37 -2.77 1.96
N LEU A 306 3.57 -2.78 3.03
CA LEU A 306 3.31 -1.62 3.89
C LEU A 306 4.45 -1.44 4.88
N SER A 307 4.59 -0.24 5.43
CA SER A 307 5.62 0.10 6.43
C SER A 307 5.08 0.15 7.87
N SER A 308 3.76 0.11 8.03
CA SER A 308 3.03 0.41 9.29
C SER A 308 3.23 1.85 9.80
N ARG A 309 3.77 2.73 8.97
CA ARG A 309 3.99 4.16 9.24
C ARG A 309 3.04 5.06 8.49
N GLU A 310 2.14 4.49 7.70
CA GLU A 310 1.10 5.19 6.98
C GLU A 310 0.10 5.78 7.99
N LEU A 311 0.09 7.10 8.08
CA LEU A 311 -0.88 7.86 8.86
C LEU A 311 -1.98 8.34 7.94
N TYR A 312 -3.23 8.11 8.31
CA TYR A 312 -4.36 8.80 7.71
C TYR A 312 -4.85 9.88 8.67
N LEU A 313 -5.23 11.03 8.14
CA LEU A 313 -6.01 12.06 8.85
C LEU A 313 -7.29 12.34 8.07
N GLU A 314 -8.40 12.45 8.80
CA GLU A 314 -9.67 12.91 8.25
C GLU A 314 -9.91 14.37 8.61
N TRP A 315 -10.42 15.14 7.66
CA TRP A 315 -10.74 16.56 7.80
C TRP A 315 -12.19 16.81 7.43
N LYS A 316 -12.79 17.81 8.07
CA LYS A 316 -14.12 18.33 7.74
C LYS A 316 -14.03 19.82 7.48
N ARG A 317 -14.86 20.32 6.58
CA ARG A 317 -15.09 21.75 6.42
C ARG A 317 -15.77 22.31 7.68
N ILE A 318 -15.35 23.47 8.15
CA ILE A 318 -16.06 24.21 9.20
C ILE A 318 -17.03 25.18 8.53
N GLN A 319 -18.19 25.39 9.14
CA GLN A 319 -19.16 26.35 8.66
C GLN A 319 -18.71 27.74 9.14
N THR A 320 -18.48 28.65 8.20
CA THR A 320 -18.41 30.09 8.47
C THR A 320 -19.81 30.68 8.60
#